data_AF-A0A0P7Y4D7-F1
#
_entry.id   AF-A0A0P7Y4D7-F1
#
_cell.length_a   1.000
_cell.length_b   1.000
_cell.length_c   1.000
_cell.angle_alpha   90.00
_cell.angle_beta   90.00
_cell.angle_gamma   90.00
#
_symmetry.space_group_name_H-M   'P 1'
#
loop_
_entity.id
_entity.type
_entity.pdbx_description
1 polymer ?
#
loop_
_entity_poly.entity_id
_entity_poly.type
_entity_poly.pdbx_seq_one_letter_code
_entity_poly.pdbx_strand_id
1 'polypeptide(L)' 'LFNPYGIILVDPERHPHVKAQQGQAFIDWVVSQAGQEAIAGYTIDGEQLFFPLAD' A
#
# COMPACT_ATOMS: atom_id res chain seq x y z
N LEU A 1 -0.29 -13.06 -15.74
CA LEU A 1 0.32 -13.37 -14.43
C LEU A 1 -0.46 -12.57 -13.39
N PHE A 2 -1.04 -13.21 -12.37
CA PHE A 2 -1.72 -12.50 -11.27
C PHE A 2 -0.75 -12.44 -10.09
N ASN A 3 -0.15 -11.28 -9.85
CA ASN A 3 0.86 -11.08 -8.80
C ASN A 3 0.39 -9.98 -7.84
N PRO A 4 -0.53 -10.30 -6.91
CA PRO A 4 -1.05 -9.32 -5.97
C PRO A 4 0.01 -8.94 -4.93
N TYR A 5 0.05 -7.66 -4.59
CA TYR A 5 0.86 -7.14 -3.49
C TYR A 5 -0.04 -6.83 -2.30
N GLY A 6 0.46 -7.10 -1.10
CA GLY A 6 -0.23 -6.79 0.15
C GLY A 6 0.72 -6.15 1.15
N ILE A 7 0.15 -5.41 2.10
CA ILE A 7 0.88 -4.79 3.20
C ILE A 7 0.40 -5.46 4.50
N ILE A 8 1.34 -5.84 5.35
CA ILE A 8 1.06 -6.47 6.64
C ILE A 8 1.70 -5.61 7.73
N LEU A 9 0.90 -5.13 8.67
CA LEU A 9 1.41 -4.42 9.84
C LEU A 9 2.11 -5.42 10.77
N VAL A 10 3.34 -5.10 11.18
CA VAL A 10 4.06 -5.90 12.17
C VAL A 10 3.39 -5.74 13.54
N ASP A 11 3.14 -6.86 14.20
CA ASP A 11 2.48 -6.93 15.51
C ASP A 11 3.27 -6.14 16.59
N PRO A 12 2.70 -5.05 17.14
CA PRO A 12 3.36 -4.24 18.16
C PRO A 12 3.38 -4.88 19.55
N GLU A 13 2.50 -5.84 19.85
CA GLU A 13 2.54 -6.56 21.13
C GLU A 13 3.78 -7.44 21.19
N ARG A 14 4.13 -8.07 20.06
CA ARG A 14 5.35 -8.87 19.91
C ARG A 14 6.60 -8.04 19.66
N HIS A 15 6.46 -6.87 19.03
CA HIS A 15 7.57 -5.99 18.68
C HIS A 15 7.32 -4.54 19.15
N PRO A 16 7.51 -4.20 20.43
CA PRO A 16 7.11 -2.90 20.99
C PRO A 16 7.83 -1.67 20.41
N HIS A 17 8.92 -1.88 19.67
CA HIS A 17 9.70 -0.81 19.04
C HIS A 17 9.19 -0.44 17.64
N VAL A 18 8.22 -1.18 17.09
CA VAL A 18 7.68 -0.88 15.77
C VAL A 18 6.86 0.40 15.81
N LYS A 19 6.94 1.15 14.71
CA LYS A 19 6.18 2.38 14.51
C LYS A 19 4.76 2.07 14.05
N ALA A 20 3.97 1.38 14.88
CA ALA A 20 2.67 0.84 14.50
C ALA A 20 1.70 1.91 13.99
N GLN A 21 1.65 3.08 14.64
CA GLN A 21 0.78 4.17 14.23
C GLN A 21 1.15 4.69 12.83
N GLN A 22 2.44 4.86 12.54
CA GLN A 22 2.90 5.30 11.22
C GLN A 22 2.69 4.20 10.16
N GLY A 23 2.87 2.93 10.54
CA GLY A 23 2.58 1.80 9.66
C GLY A 23 1.10 1.74 9.28
N GLN A 24 0.20 1.93 10.25
CA GLN A 24 -1.24 2.00 9.99
C GLN A 24 -1.60 3.21 9.13
N ALA A 25 -1.04 4.39 9.42
CA ALA A 25 -1.28 5.58 8.60
C ALA A 25 -0.83 5.38 7.13
N PHE A 26 0.25 4.64 6.90
CA PHE A 26 0.66 4.26 5.55
C PHE A 26 -0.33 3.29 4.90
N ILE A 27 -0.78 2.25 5.60
CA ILE A 27 -1.80 1.30 5.10
C ILE A 27 -3.08 2.04 4.72
N ASP A 28 -3.58 2.90 5.63
CA ASP A 28 -4.79 3.70 5.44
C ASP A 28 -4.66 4.61 4.20
N TRP A 29 -3.50 5.24 4.02
CA TRP A 29 -3.24 6.04 2.83
C TRP A 29 -3.20 5.19 1.56
N VAL A 30 -2.52 4.04 1.58
CA VAL A 30 -2.40 3.17 0.40
C VAL A 30 -3.78 2.71 -0.07
N VAL A 31 -4.67 2.29 0.83
CA VAL A 31 -6.02 1.83 0.47
C VAL A 31 -7.01 2.96 0.19
N SER A 32 -6.67 4.21 0.53
CA SER A 32 -7.53 5.37 0.23
C SER A 32 -7.64 5.63 -1.27
N GLN A 33 -8.66 6.40 -1.67
CA GLN A 33 -8.82 6.88 -3.05
C GLN A 33 -7.52 7.53 -3.59
N ALA A 34 -6.90 8.40 -2.81
CA ALA A 34 -5.66 9.08 -3.22
C ALA A 34 -4.49 8.09 -3.43
N GLY A 35 -4.39 7.05 -2.59
CA GLY A 35 -3.40 5.99 -2.73
C GLY A 35 -3.65 5.14 -3.97
N GLN A 36 -4.90 4.73 -4.21
CA GLN A 36 -5.27 3.96 -5.39
C GLN A 36 -5.06 4.76 -6.69
N GLU A 37 -5.38 6.06 -6.70
CA GLU A 37 -5.10 6.96 -7.83
C GLU A 37 -3.60 7.11 -8.09
N ALA A 38 -2.78 7.25 -7.03
CA ALA A 38 -1.33 7.31 -7.16
C ALA A 38 -0.74 6.01 -7.75
N ILE A 39 -1.26 4.85 -7.35
CA ILE A 39 -0.85 3.55 -7.90
C ILE A 39 -1.24 3.44 -9.37
N ALA A 40 -2.49 3.75 -9.71
CA ALA A 40 -2.98 3.70 -11.10
C ALA A 40 -2.27 4.69 -12.03
N GLY A 41 -1.84 5.84 -11.49
CA GLY A 41 -1.15 6.89 -12.23
C GLY A 41 0.35 6.63 -12.45
N TYR A 42 0.93 5.61 -11.82
CA TYR A 42 2.36 5.32 -11.98
C TYR A 42 2.65 4.70 -13.35
N THR A 43 3.51 5.37 -14.13
CA THR A 43 3.89 4.95 -15.47
C THR A 43 5.40 5.01 -15.69
N ILE A 44 5.91 4.12 -16.55
CA ILE A 44 7.27 4.19 -17.13
C ILE A 44 7.11 4.11 -18.64
N ASP A 45 7.77 5.01 -19.37
CA ASP A 45 7.67 5.11 -20.84
C ASP A 45 6.22 5.20 -21.36
N GLY A 46 5.31 5.75 -20.54
CA GLY A 46 3.88 5.92 -20.86
C GLY A 46 3.01 4.69 -20.57
N GLU A 47 3.58 3.59 -20.08
CA GLU A 47 2.83 2.38 -19.74
C GLU A 47 2.48 2.34 -18.25
N GLN A 48 1.21 2.05 -17.93
CA GLN A 48 0.76 1.78 -16.56
C GLN A 48 1.26 0.42 -16.09
N LEU A 49 1.97 0.41 -14.96
CA LEU A 49 2.61 -0.81 -14.46
C LEU A 49 1.87 -1.49 -13.31
N PHE A 50 1.01 -0.76 -12.60
CA PHE A 50 0.30 -1.27 -11.44
C PHE A 50 -1.20 -1.02 -11.55
N PHE A 51 -1.97 -2.01 -11.12
CA PHE A 51 -3.43 -2.01 -11.19
C PHE A 51 -3.98 -2.18 -9.77
N PRO A 52 -4.57 -1.13 -9.17
CA PRO A 52 -5.12 -1.20 -7.83
C PRO A 52 -6.26 -2.23 -7.73
N LEU A 53 -6.38 -2.87 -6.56
CA LEU A 53 -7.39 -3.89 -6.25
C LEU A 53 -8.10 -3.63 -4.91
N ALA A 54 -7.84 -2.51 -4.24
CA ALA A 54 -8.52 -2.18 -2.98
C ALA A 54 -9.87 -1.51 -3.30
N ASP A 55 -10.91 -1.95 -2.58
CA ASP A 55 -12.27 -1.38 -2.64
C ASP A 55 -12.41 -0.11 -1.79
#